data_AF-A0A4Q5M316-F1
#
_entry.id   AF-A0A4Q5M316-F1
#
_cell.length_a   1.000
_cell.length_b   1.000
_cell.length_c   1.000
_cell.angle_alpha   90.00
_cell.angle_beta   90.00
_cell.angle_gamma   90.00
#
_symmetry.space_group_name_H-M   'P 1'
#
loop_
_entity.id
_entity.type
_entity.pdbx_description
1 polymer ?
#
loop_
_entity_poly.entity_id
_entity_poly.type
_entity_poly.pdbx_seq_one_letter_code
_entity_poly.pdbx_strand_id
1 'polypeptide(L)'
;MTSKRLKLMQLSLLDEVPELNKVFFLDVFAESYYDTSKKRMRLSTINGQQVPCDIKVSCPSKLVACYPEGTIFKLDARLVRKGEGKNPYFIAINRNNLQRALEFFDYNLKVQNGFDYVFQKKAGALARP
;
A
#
# COMPACT_ATOMS: atom_id res chain seq x y z
N MET A 1 -55.89 2.22 14.48
CA MET A 1 -55.23 2.30 13.17
C MET A 1 -54.26 3.48 13.18
N THR A 2 -53.09 3.29 12.55
CA THR A 2 -52.15 4.31 12.06
C THR A 2 -51.62 5.40 13.02
N SER A 3 -50.54 5.07 13.74
CA SER A 3 -49.44 6.04 13.96
C SER A 3 -48.14 5.33 14.34
N LYS A 4 -47.49 4.66 13.37
CA LYS A 4 -46.13 4.10 13.49
C LYS A 4 -45.36 4.13 12.17
N ARG A 5 -45.61 5.13 11.31
CA ARG A 5 -44.99 5.20 9.98
C ARG A 5 -44.31 6.54 9.70
N LEU A 6 -43.56 7.05 10.67
CA LEU A 6 -42.61 8.16 10.48
C LEU A 6 -41.24 7.87 11.12
N LYS A 7 -40.89 6.60 11.31
CA LYS A 7 -39.56 6.16 11.77
C LYS A 7 -38.83 5.31 10.73
N LEU A 8 -39.07 5.62 9.45
CA LEU A 8 -38.61 4.85 8.27
C LEU A 8 -37.92 5.77 7.25
N MET A 9 -37.31 6.86 7.72
CA MET A 9 -36.50 7.77 6.89
C MET A 9 -35.08 7.97 7.41
N GLN A 10 -34.60 7.05 8.25
CA GLN A 10 -33.18 6.89 8.52
C GLN A 10 -32.90 5.39 8.56
N LEU A 11 -31.87 4.95 7.81
CA LEU A 11 -31.18 3.65 7.88
C LEU A 11 -31.28 2.66 6.69
N SER A 12 -31.44 3.08 5.43
CA SER A 12 -31.13 2.11 4.35
C SER A 12 -30.69 2.69 3.00
N LEU A 13 -29.96 3.81 2.98
CA LEU A 13 -29.28 4.25 1.74
C LEU A 13 -27.85 3.67 1.62
N LEU A 14 -27.41 2.88 2.59
CA LEU A 14 -26.06 2.28 2.63
C LEU A 14 -26.02 0.82 2.14
N ASP A 15 -27.16 0.16 1.94
CA ASP A 15 -27.19 -1.27 1.57
C ASP A 15 -27.34 -1.54 0.06
N GLU A 16 -27.63 -0.53 -0.77
CA GLU A 16 -27.98 -0.76 -2.19
C GLU A 16 -26.93 -0.31 -3.23
N VAL A 17 -25.68 -0.02 -2.82
CA VAL A 17 -24.59 0.22 -3.79
C VAL A 17 -23.40 -0.68 -3.49
N PRO A 18 -23.38 -1.93 -4.01
CA PRO A 18 -22.24 -2.85 -3.87
C PRO A 18 -20.91 -2.27 -4.37
N GLU A 19 -20.97 -1.29 -5.26
CA GLU A 19 -19.82 -0.63 -5.89
C GLU A 19 -19.14 0.40 -4.99
N LEU A 20 -19.84 0.92 -3.96
CA LEU A 20 -19.31 1.91 -3.00
C LEU A 20 -18.50 1.27 -1.85
N ASN A 21 -18.59 -0.04 -1.67
CA ASN A 21 -17.80 -0.78 -0.67
C ASN A 21 -16.33 -1.00 -1.07
N LYS A 22 -15.91 -0.45 -2.21
CA LYS A 22 -14.52 -0.46 -2.66
C LYS A 22 -13.79 0.72 -2.04
N VAL A 23 -13.28 0.54 -0.83
CA VAL A 23 -12.45 1.56 -0.18
C VAL A 23 -11.10 1.57 -0.90
N PHE A 24 -10.90 2.56 -1.77
CA PHE A 24 -9.63 2.86 -2.38
C PHE A 24 -8.84 3.78 -1.46
N PHE A 25 -7.54 3.54 -1.40
CA PHE A 25 -6.57 4.32 -0.64
C PHE A 25 -5.49 4.73 -1.62
N LEU A 26 -5.27 6.03 -1.72
CA LEU A 26 -4.20 6.60 -2.51
C LEU A 26 -2.96 6.73 -1.64
N ASP A 27 -1.79 6.79 -2.27
CA ASP A 27 -0.53 7.09 -1.60
C ASP A 27 -0.21 6.15 -0.42
N VAL A 28 -0.53 4.87 -0.55
CA VAL A 28 -0.21 3.86 0.45
C VAL A 28 1.26 3.50 0.38
N PHE A 29 1.96 3.62 1.50
CA PHE A 29 3.31 3.13 1.66
C PHE A 29 3.32 1.67 2.08
N ALA A 30 4.09 0.86 1.38
CA ALA A 30 4.24 -0.56 1.68
C ALA A 30 5.70 -0.99 1.56
N GLU A 31 6.15 -1.83 2.48
CA GLU A 31 7.49 -2.38 2.54
C GLU A 31 7.53 -3.79 1.95
N SER A 32 8.60 -4.12 1.22
CA SER A 32 8.87 -5.48 0.79
C SER A 32 9.43 -6.33 1.93
N TYR A 33 8.90 -7.54 2.08
CA TYR A 33 9.40 -8.52 3.04
C TYR A 33 9.45 -9.91 2.41
N TYR A 34 10.34 -10.77 2.90
CA TYR A 34 10.40 -12.15 2.45
C TYR A 34 9.44 -13.04 3.26
N ASP A 35 8.36 -13.52 2.62
CA ASP A 35 7.41 -14.43 3.25
C ASP A 35 8.01 -15.85 3.28
N THR A 36 8.64 -16.22 4.40
CA THR A 36 9.31 -17.53 4.58
C THR A 36 8.36 -18.71 4.36
N SER A 37 7.10 -18.57 4.76
CA SER A 37 6.07 -19.61 4.58
C SER A 37 5.76 -19.88 3.11
N LYS A 38 5.84 -18.85 2.26
CA LYS A 38 5.56 -18.93 0.82
C LYS A 38 6.80 -18.86 -0.05
N LYS A 39 7.98 -18.77 0.55
CA LYS A 39 9.30 -18.64 -0.09
C LYS A 39 9.31 -17.60 -1.22
N ARG A 40 8.74 -16.41 -0.96
CA ARG A 40 8.63 -15.33 -1.97
C ARG A 40 8.51 -13.94 -1.36
N MET A 41 8.96 -12.93 -2.12
CA MET A 41 8.79 -11.52 -1.76
C MET A 41 7.32 -11.10 -1.79
N ARG A 42 6.92 -10.30 -0.80
CA ARG A 42 5.57 -9.74 -0.64
C ARG A 42 5.64 -8.31 -0.12
N LEU A 43 4.47 -7.66 -0.02
CA LEU A 43 4.34 -6.30 0.47
C LEU A 43 3.40 -6.26 1.69
N SER A 44 3.73 -5.42 2.66
CA SER A 44 2.87 -5.07 3.80
C SER A 44 2.87 -3.57 4.02
N THR A 45 1.74 -3.01 4.44
CA THR A 45 1.67 -1.59 4.81
C THR A 45 2.58 -1.29 5.99
N ILE A 46 3.29 -0.16 5.94
CA ILE A 46 4.10 0.32 7.06
C ILE A 46 3.25 1.10 8.08
N ASN A 47 3.76 1.24 9.30
CA ASN A 47 3.11 1.97 10.39
C ASN A 47 3.10 3.49 10.19
N GLY A 48 2.25 4.19 10.95
CA GLY A 48 2.22 5.66 11.00
C GLY A 48 1.47 6.35 9.86
N GLN A 49 0.76 5.58 9.03
CA GLN A 49 -0.06 6.09 7.95
C GLN A 49 -1.54 6.19 8.36
N GLN A 50 -2.31 7.06 7.71
CA GLN A 50 -3.77 7.12 7.88
C GLN A 50 -4.51 6.01 7.09
N VAL A 51 -3.93 4.82 7.06
CA VAL A 51 -4.50 3.62 6.47
C VAL A 51 -4.35 2.45 7.45
N PRO A 52 -5.18 1.40 7.34
CA PRO A 52 -4.99 0.19 8.14
C PRO A 52 -3.55 -0.34 8.04
N CYS A 53 -2.86 -0.39 9.18
CA CYS A 53 -1.48 -0.85 9.30
C CYS A 53 -1.41 -2.38 9.38
N ASP A 54 -0.21 -2.95 9.16
CA ASP A 54 0.05 -4.39 9.18
C ASP A 54 -0.83 -5.23 8.22
N ILE A 55 -1.40 -4.60 7.19
CA ILE A 55 -2.21 -5.27 6.18
C ILE A 55 -1.32 -5.72 5.02
N LYS A 56 -1.48 -6.99 4.61
CA LYS A 56 -0.80 -7.55 3.44
C LYS A 56 -1.30 -6.86 2.16
N VAL A 57 -0.38 -6.45 1.31
CA VAL A 57 -0.67 -5.89 -0.02
C VAL A 57 -0.39 -6.97 -1.08
N SER A 58 -1.42 -7.31 -1.85
CA SER A 58 -1.31 -8.20 -3.00
C SER A 58 -0.75 -7.43 -4.19
N CYS A 59 0.41 -7.84 -4.66
CA CYS A 59 1.09 -7.35 -5.86
C CYS A 59 1.67 -8.56 -6.62
N PRO A 60 1.82 -8.53 -7.96
CA PRO A 60 2.48 -9.60 -8.69
C PRO A 60 3.87 -9.92 -8.13
N SER A 61 4.09 -11.18 -7.76
CA SER A 61 5.33 -11.60 -7.09
C SER A 61 6.57 -11.34 -7.93
N LYS A 62 6.46 -11.45 -9.26
CA LYS A 62 7.54 -11.16 -10.21
C LYS A 62 8.00 -9.70 -10.12
N LEU A 63 7.11 -8.76 -9.83
CA LEU A 63 7.47 -7.34 -9.67
C LEU A 63 8.19 -7.10 -8.35
N VAL A 64 7.63 -7.60 -7.24
CA VAL A 64 8.22 -7.38 -5.91
C VAL A 64 9.58 -8.07 -5.81
N ALA A 65 9.76 -9.24 -6.45
CA ALA A 65 11.01 -9.99 -6.44
C ALA A 65 12.20 -9.29 -7.11
N CYS A 66 11.97 -8.23 -7.89
CA CYS A 66 13.03 -7.41 -8.47
C CYS A 66 13.70 -6.47 -7.47
N TYR A 67 13.18 -6.38 -6.24
CA TYR A 67 13.65 -5.45 -5.22
C TYR A 67 14.09 -6.19 -3.97
N PRO A 68 15.12 -5.68 -3.26
CA PRO A 68 15.54 -6.24 -1.99
C PRO A 68 14.43 -6.13 -0.93
N GLU A 69 14.51 -6.99 0.08
CA GLU A 69 13.75 -6.86 1.32
C GLU A 69 14.01 -5.52 2.01
N GLY A 70 12.97 -4.93 2.59
CA GLY A 70 12.99 -3.59 3.19
C GLY A 70 12.70 -2.45 2.21
N THR A 71 12.55 -2.69 0.91
CA THR A 71 12.26 -1.59 -0.04
C THR A 71 10.85 -1.03 0.21
N ILE A 72 10.74 0.29 0.37
CA ILE A 72 9.46 0.99 0.56
C ILE A 72 8.95 1.54 -0.77
N PHE A 73 7.71 1.19 -1.08
CA PHE A 73 6.97 1.59 -2.28
C PHE A 73 5.85 2.55 -1.93
N LYS A 74 5.49 3.39 -2.89
CA LYS A 74 4.28 4.21 -2.86
C LYS A 74 3.33 3.69 -3.92
N LEU A 75 2.11 3.32 -3.54
CA LEU A 75 1.14 2.71 -4.44
C LEU A 75 -0.29 3.05 -4.04
N ASP A 76 -1.18 3.03 -5.01
CA ASP A 76 -2.61 3.05 -4.74
C ASP A 76 -3.12 1.64 -4.48
N ALA A 77 -4.01 1.48 -3.50
CA ALA A 77 -4.51 0.20 -3.07
C ALA A 77 -6.03 0.19 -2.94
N ARG A 78 -6.63 -0.97 -3.20
CA ARG A 78 -8.02 -1.25 -2.87
C ARG A 78 -8.10 -2.21 -1.69
N LEU A 79 -8.85 -1.84 -0.65
CA LEU A 79 -9.12 -2.73 0.47
C LEU A 79 -10.11 -3.82 0.04
N VAL A 80 -9.73 -5.07 0.28
CA VAL A 80 -10.61 -6.22 0.14
C VAL A 80 -10.92 -6.73 1.53
N ARG A 81 -12.15 -6.46 1.96
CA ARG A 81 -12.75 -7.11 3.14
C ARG A 81 -13.26 -8.46 2.68
N LYS A 82 -12.75 -9.53 3.27
CA LYS A 82 -13.35 -10.85 3.14
C LYS A 82 -14.37 -10.97 4.27
N GLY A 83 -15.45 -11.72 4.04
CA GLY A 83 -16.50 -11.96 5.06
C GLY A 83 -15.95 -12.60 6.34
N GLU A 84 -16.83 -12.96 7.27
CA GLU A 84 -16.48 -13.40 8.62
C GLU A 84 -15.32 -14.41 8.68
N GLY A 85 -14.38 -14.16 9.61
CA GLY A 85 -13.23 -15.03 9.88
C GLY A 85 -12.03 -14.88 8.95
N LYS A 86 -12.06 -13.99 7.96
CA LYS A 86 -10.93 -13.79 7.02
C LYS A 86 -10.31 -12.41 7.16
N ASN A 87 -8.98 -12.38 7.29
CA ASN A 87 -8.24 -11.12 7.40
C ASN A 87 -8.39 -10.29 6.10
N PRO A 88 -8.67 -8.98 6.22
CA PRO A 88 -8.66 -8.08 5.09
C PRO A 88 -7.26 -7.96 4.49
N TYR A 89 -7.19 -7.59 3.22
CA TYR A 89 -5.94 -7.36 2.52
C TYR A 89 -6.10 -6.28 1.46
N PHE A 90 -5.00 -5.64 1.10
CA PHE A 90 -4.96 -4.68 0.01
C PHE A 90 -4.65 -5.35 -1.32
N ILE A 91 -5.14 -4.80 -2.42
CA ILE A 91 -4.70 -5.12 -3.77
C ILE A 91 -4.13 -3.84 -4.37
N ALA A 92 -2.88 -3.88 -4.84
CA ALA A 92 -2.29 -2.77 -5.58
C ALA A 92 -3.09 -2.54 -6.88
N ILE A 93 -3.47 -1.28 -7.14
CA ILE A 93 -4.26 -0.90 -8.32
C ILE A 93 -3.39 -1.03 -9.58
N ASN A 94 -2.22 -0.39 -9.57
CA ASN A 94 -1.25 -0.55 -10.65
C ASN A 94 -0.43 -1.83 -10.44
N ARG A 95 -0.76 -2.85 -11.23
CA ARG A 95 -0.13 -4.18 -11.15
C ARG A 95 0.98 -4.39 -12.18
N ASN A 96 1.32 -3.36 -12.95
CA ASN A 96 2.34 -3.44 -13.99
C ASN A 96 3.64 -2.74 -13.59
N ASN A 97 3.57 -1.83 -12.62
CA ASN A 97 4.73 -1.08 -12.15
C ASN A 97 4.66 -0.90 -10.63
N LEU A 98 5.81 -1.04 -9.97
CA LEU A 98 6.01 -0.70 -8.57
C LEU A 98 6.98 0.47 -8.50
N GLN A 99 6.50 1.59 -7.95
CA GLN A 99 7.31 2.78 -7.76
C GLN A 99 7.83 2.82 -6.32
N ARG A 100 9.14 2.95 -6.18
CA ARG A 100 9.76 3.23 -4.88
C ARG A 100 9.26 4.58 -4.39
N ALA A 101 8.96 4.65 -3.10
CA ALA A 101 8.53 5.91 -2.48
C ALA A 101 9.68 6.92 -2.49
N LEU A 102 9.42 8.12 -3.02
CA LEU A 102 10.40 9.21 -3.04
C LEU A 102 10.63 9.79 -1.65
N GLU A 103 9.60 9.75 -0.80
CA GLU A 103 9.61 10.12 0.61
C GLU A 103 10.62 9.29 1.41
N PHE A 104 10.95 8.10 0.92
CA PHE A 104 11.92 7.18 1.52
C PHE A 104 13.16 7.02 0.64
N PHE A 105 13.51 8.03 -0.17
CA PHE A 105 14.63 7.93 -1.11
C PHE A 105 15.95 7.50 -0.43
N ASP A 106 16.39 8.22 0.61
CA ASP A 106 17.66 7.92 1.29
C ASP A 106 17.66 6.53 1.94
N TYR A 107 16.52 6.14 2.50
CA TYR A 107 16.35 4.82 3.10
C TYR A 107 16.39 3.73 2.03
N ASN A 108 15.61 3.85 0.96
CA ASN A 108 15.58 2.90 -0.15
C ASN A 108 16.95 2.78 -0.84
N LEU A 109 17.72 3.87 -0.88
CA LEU A 109 19.07 3.88 -1.41
C LEU A 109 20.02 3.07 -0.54
N LYS A 110 19.90 3.18 0.79
CA LYS A 110 20.65 2.35 1.75
C LYS A 110 20.24 0.88 1.68
N VAL A 111 18.94 0.59 1.60
CA VAL A 111 18.45 -0.79 1.42
C VAL A 111 19.03 -1.42 0.15
N GLN A 112 19.14 -0.65 -0.94
CA GLN A 112 19.67 -1.14 -2.20
C GLN A 112 21.21 -1.34 -2.18
N ASN A 113 21.96 -0.46 -1.50
CA ASN A 113 23.42 -0.41 -1.64
C ASN A 113 24.19 -0.78 -0.36
N GLY A 114 23.51 -1.02 0.75
CA GLY A 114 24.12 -1.15 2.08
C GLY A 114 23.87 0.09 2.96
N PHE A 115 23.73 -0.10 4.27
CA PHE A 115 23.46 1.00 5.20
C PHE A 115 24.66 1.91 5.48
N ASP A 116 25.85 1.45 5.12
CA ASP A 116 27.12 2.19 5.07
C ASP A 116 27.25 3.04 3.80
N TYR A 117 26.35 2.89 2.82
CA TYR A 117 26.38 3.67 1.59
C TYR A 117 26.14 5.16 1.85
N VAL A 118 27.07 5.99 1.37
CA VAL A 118 26.96 7.46 1.37
C VAL A 118 26.76 7.93 -0.06
N PHE A 119 25.62 8.56 -0.33
CA PHE A 119 25.34 9.13 -1.63
C PHE A 119 26.27 10.32 -1.91
N GLN A 120 27.20 10.15 -2.85
CA GLN A 120 28.06 11.23 -3.30
C GLN A 120 27.27 12.17 -4.22
N LYS A 121 26.77 13.27 -3.65
CA LYS A 121 26.16 14.35 -4.43
C LYS A 121 27.28 15.03 -5.23
N LYS A 122 27.42 14.69 -6.53
CA LYS A 122 28.41 15.36 -7.40
C LYS A 122 28.15 16.87 -7.36
N ALA A 123 29.09 17.63 -6.81
CA ALA A 123 29.15 19.08 -6.98
C ALA A 123 29.53 19.35 -8.44
N GLY A 124 28.54 19.61 -9.32
CA GLY A 124 28.87 19.74 -10.75
C GLY A 124 27.73 20.05 -11.70
N ALA A 125 26.70 20.80 -11.29
CA ALA A 125 25.67 21.29 -12.21
C ALA A 125 25.52 22.83 -12.25
N LEU A 126 26.36 23.57 -11.53
CA LEU A 126 26.46 25.04 -11.64
C LEU A 126 27.93 25.46 -11.65
N ALA A 127 28.60 25.15 -12.75
CA ALA A 127 29.81 25.84 -13.17
C ALA A 127 29.90 25.66 -14.69
N ARG A 128 29.10 26.44 -15.41
CA ARG A 128 29.45 26.82 -16.78
C ARG A 128 29.60 28.35 -16.77
N PRO A 129 30.72 28.87 -17.29
CA PRO A 129 30.96 30.31 -17.39
C PRO A 129 29.91 31.00 -18.28
#